data_AF-A0A450VDN6-F1
#
_entry.id   AF-A0A450VDN6-F1
#
_cell.length_a   1.000
_cell.length_b   1.000
_cell.length_c   1.000
_cell.angle_alpha   90.00
_cell.angle_beta   90.00
_cell.angle_gamma   90.00
#
_symmetry.space_group_name_H-M   'P 1'
#
loop_
_entity.id
_entity.type
_entity.pdbx_description
1 polymer ?
#
loop_
_entity_poly.entity_id
_entity_poly.type
_entity_poly.pdbx_seq_one_letter_code
_entity_poly.pdbx_strand_id
1 'polypeptide(L)'
;MTLPRDSVKMRLHKSVWQSSPAKIRILYIGKAQEKFNTFRVNKEFNTDTGQSFPWLTRGMVVCNHYYFYAVDEDFGPLFIEFASYFPYTARICIDGHEYAKRQSTLGGIEFEALDNGILSCANPVRLQQILDELNETKIEALAYKWLDRLPDPFDREDHEAGYNHRISILQAEFSRTRV
;
A
#
# COMPACT_ATOMS: atom_id res chain seq x y z
N MET A 1 -6.49 27.07 26.18
CA MET A 1 -5.23 26.61 25.56
C MET A 1 -5.61 25.76 24.35
N THR A 2 -5.68 26.41 23.20
CA THR A 2 -6.23 25.88 21.95
C THR A 2 -5.13 25.12 21.22
N LEU A 3 -5.29 23.80 21.02
CA LEU A 3 -4.36 23.00 20.24
C LEU A 3 -4.49 23.36 18.74
N PRO A 4 -3.37 23.44 17.98
CA PRO A 4 -3.42 23.75 16.56
C PRO A 4 -4.04 22.58 15.76
N ARG A 5 -4.84 22.92 14.74
CA ARG A 5 -5.72 22.03 13.96
C ARG A 5 -5.02 21.13 12.92
N ASP A 6 -3.69 21.06 12.88
CA ASP A 6 -2.96 20.38 11.80
C ASP A 6 -1.94 19.32 12.27
N SER A 7 -2.12 18.72 13.45
CA SER A 7 -1.26 17.60 13.87
C SER A 7 -1.94 16.26 13.67
N VAL A 8 -1.78 15.68 12.47
CA VAL A 8 -2.01 14.25 12.24
C VAL A 8 -0.98 13.48 13.07
N LYS A 9 -1.37 13.05 14.28
CA LYS A 9 -0.51 12.21 15.12
C LYS A 9 -0.64 10.75 14.67
N MET A 10 0.33 10.26 13.91
CA MET A 10 0.47 8.82 13.66
C MET A 10 0.83 8.12 14.97
N ARG A 11 -0.03 7.22 15.44
CA ARG A 11 0.27 6.34 16.58
C ARG A 11 0.73 5.00 16.01
N LEU A 12 2.01 4.69 16.16
CA LEU A 12 2.58 3.38 15.86
C LEU A 12 2.41 2.47 17.08
N HIS A 13 1.75 1.34 16.91
CA HIS A 13 1.78 0.27 17.88
C HIS A 13 2.95 -0.67 17.54
N LYS A 14 3.93 -0.73 18.44
CA LYS A 14 5.14 -1.55 18.33
C LYS A 14 4.89 -2.89 19.01
N SER A 15 4.91 -3.98 18.26
CA SER A 15 5.21 -5.31 18.81
C SER A 15 6.65 -5.66 18.42
N VAL A 16 7.55 -5.70 19.40
CA VAL A 16 8.98 -5.96 19.17
C VAL A 16 9.22 -7.47 19.16
N TRP A 17 9.71 -8.02 18.05
CA TRP A 17 10.21 -9.40 17.95
C TRP A 17 11.45 -9.47 17.05
N GLN A 18 12.42 -10.30 17.45
CA GLN A 18 13.81 -10.34 16.94
C GLN A 18 13.93 -10.73 15.45
N SER A 19 14.98 -10.19 14.82
CA SER A 19 15.35 -10.36 13.41
C SER A 19 15.80 -11.79 13.08
N SER A 20 14.94 -12.50 12.35
CA SER A 20 15.29 -13.68 11.54
C SER A 20 15.23 -13.33 10.04
N PRO A 21 15.97 -14.04 9.16
CA PRO A 21 15.94 -13.80 7.71
C PRO A 21 14.50 -13.82 7.18
N ALA A 22 14.19 -12.90 6.27
CA ALA A 22 12.85 -12.41 5.98
C ALA A 22 11.85 -13.51 5.61
N LYS A 23 11.11 -13.96 6.62
CA LYS A 23 9.78 -14.56 6.48
C LYS A 23 8.76 -13.43 6.33
N ILE A 24 7.79 -13.61 5.44
CA ILE A 24 6.65 -12.71 5.27
C ILE A 24 6.07 -12.28 6.63
N ARG A 25 6.04 -10.98 6.93
CA ARG A 25 5.58 -10.49 8.24
C ARG A 25 5.18 -9.01 8.26
N ILE A 26 4.31 -8.66 9.19
CA ILE A 26 4.03 -7.28 9.59
C ILE A 26 5.08 -6.84 10.64
N LEU A 27 5.71 -5.68 10.41
CA LEU A 27 6.64 -5.05 11.34
C LEU A 27 5.95 -4.06 12.27
N TYR A 28 5.08 -3.21 11.72
CA TYR A 28 4.40 -2.16 12.47
C TYR A 28 2.98 -1.95 11.96
N ILE A 29 2.09 -1.58 12.87
CA ILE A 29 0.75 -1.11 12.54
C ILE A 29 0.60 0.33 13.05
N GLY A 30 0.31 1.25 12.15
CA GLY A 30 0.07 2.66 12.42
C GLY A 30 -1.40 3.01 12.27
N LYS A 31 -1.86 3.99 13.05
CA LYS A 31 -3.15 4.66 12.83
C LYS A 31 -2.95 6.17 12.80
N ALA A 32 -3.53 6.82 11.80
CA ALA A 32 -3.54 8.27 11.67
C ALA A 32 -4.94 8.75 11.25
N GLN A 33 -5.28 10.02 11.50
CA GLN A 33 -6.48 10.65 10.93
C GLN A 33 -6.06 11.56 9.78
N GLU A 34 -6.56 11.32 8.59
CA GLU A 34 -6.10 12.03 7.40
C GLU A 34 -7.25 12.52 6.54
N LYS A 35 -6.93 13.55 5.75
CA LYS A 35 -7.82 14.07 4.72
C LYS A 35 -7.83 13.09 3.56
N PHE A 36 -8.99 12.54 3.27
CA PHE A 36 -9.21 11.57 2.21
C PHE A 36 -10.23 12.10 1.20
N ASN A 37 -9.86 12.14 -0.07
CA ASN A 37 -10.76 12.56 -1.15
C ASN A 37 -11.61 11.37 -1.60
N THR A 38 -12.90 11.40 -1.28
CA THR A 38 -13.82 10.27 -1.49
C THR A 38 -15.23 10.78 -1.85
N PHE A 39 -16.24 9.93 -1.70
CA PHE A 39 -17.65 10.27 -1.86
C PHE A 39 -18.30 10.57 -0.51
N ARG A 40 -19.06 11.66 -0.45
CA ARG A 40 -19.94 12.02 0.66
C ARG A 40 -21.37 11.79 0.25
N VAL A 41 -22.21 11.41 1.21
CA VAL A 41 -23.67 11.34 1.01
C VAL A 41 -24.28 12.67 1.43
N ASN A 42 -24.90 13.36 0.49
CA ASN A 42 -25.78 14.49 0.74
C ASN A 42 -27.24 14.02 0.66
N LYS A 43 -28.13 14.75 1.31
CA LYS A 43 -29.58 14.53 1.18
C LYS A 43 -30.09 15.48 0.10
N GLU A 44 -30.60 14.91 -0.99
CA GLU A 44 -31.27 15.65 -2.06
C GLU A 44 -32.76 15.32 -2.06
N PHE A 45 -33.56 16.10 -2.79
CA PHE A 45 -35.02 15.94 -2.87
C PHE A 45 -35.46 15.82 -4.33
N ASN A 46 -36.30 14.82 -4.62
CA ASN A 46 -36.86 14.61 -5.93
C ASN A 46 -37.88 15.74 -6.21
N THR A 47 -37.76 16.40 -7.36
CA THR A 47 -38.56 17.58 -7.72
C THR A 47 -40.06 17.28 -7.89
N ASP A 48 -40.39 16.05 -8.29
CA ASP A 48 -41.76 15.67 -8.66
C ASP A 48 -42.52 15.07 -7.47
N THR A 49 -41.80 14.33 -6.62
CA THR A 49 -42.39 13.59 -5.49
C THR A 49 -42.12 14.23 -4.14
N GLY A 50 -41.17 15.17 -4.05
CA GLY A 50 -40.69 15.76 -2.80
C GLY A 50 -39.97 14.77 -1.87
N GLN A 51 -39.77 13.52 -2.29
CA GLN A 51 -39.12 12.51 -1.47
C GLN A 51 -37.61 12.75 -1.41
N SER A 52 -37.02 12.59 -0.23
CA SER A 52 -35.58 12.71 -0.08
C SER A 52 -34.86 11.44 -0.49
N PHE A 53 -33.71 11.57 -1.14
CA PHE A 53 -32.84 10.45 -1.50
C PHE A 53 -31.37 10.79 -1.22
N PRO A 54 -30.51 9.77 -0.99
CA PRO A 54 -29.08 9.97 -0.82
C PRO A 54 -28.42 10.28 -2.17
N TRP A 55 -27.57 11.31 -2.20
CA TRP A 55 -26.80 11.71 -3.37
C TRP A 55 -25.31 11.67 -3.07
N LEU A 56 -24.57 10.93 -3.89
CA LEU A 56 -23.12 10.80 -3.74
C LEU A 56 -22.40 11.94 -4.44
N THR A 57 -21.67 12.76 -3.68
CA THR A 57 -20.84 13.85 -4.21
C THR A 57 -19.38 13.63 -3.84
N ARG A 58 -18.44 13.94 -4.75
CA ARG A 58 -17.03 13.94 -4.37
C ARG A 58 -16.73 15.02 -3.34
N GLY A 59 -15.91 14.70 -2.35
CA GLY A 59 -15.51 15.62 -1.31
C GLY A 59 -14.46 15.04 -0.38
N MET A 60 -13.85 15.93 0.40
CA MET A 60 -12.87 15.55 1.40
C MET A 60 -13.57 15.13 2.70
N VAL A 61 -13.14 14.01 3.26
CA VAL A 61 -13.50 13.57 4.61
C VAL A 61 -12.24 13.46 5.45
N VAL A 62 -12.37 13.56 6.78
CA VAL A 62 -11.29 13.19 7.70
C VAL A 62 -11.63 11.83 8.26
N CYS A 63 -10.87 10.80 7.90
CA CYS A 63 -11.09 9.43 8.37
C CYS A 63 -9.80 8.83 8.94
N ASN A 64 -9.93 7.71 9.65
CA ASN A 64 -8.73 7.00 10.08
C ASN A 64 -8.10 6.26 8.88
N HIS A 65 -6.78 6.29 8.82
CA HIS A 65 -5.97 5.48 7.93
C HIS A 65 -5.17 4.50 8.78
N TYR A 66 -5.15 3.25 8.33
CA TYR A 66 -4.41 2.16 8.96
C TYR A 66 -3.24 1.77 8.09
N TYR A 67 -2.04 1.89 8.64
CA TYR A 67 -0.78 1.63 7.96
C TYR A 67 -0.21 0.29 8.42
N PHE A 68 0.09 -0.58 7.49
CA PHE A 68 0.75 -1.86 7.70
C PHE A 68 2.12 -1.78 7.05
N TYR A 69 3.18 -1.68 7.87
CA TYR A 69 4.55 -1.78 7.39
C TYR A 69 4.94 -3.24 7.43
N ALA A 70 5.29 -3.80 6.28
CA ALA A 70 5.49 -5.22 6.10
C ALA A 70 6.82 -5.53 5.40
N VAL A 71 7.24 -6.79 5.50
CA VAL A 71 8.34 -7.34 4.71
C VAL A 71 7.82 -8.54 3.96
N ASP A 72 7.94 -8.50 2.65
CA ASP A 72 7.68 -9.60 1.75
C ASP A 72 8.93 -10.45 1.53
N GLU A 73 8.73 -11.73 1.25
CA GLU A 73 9.84 -12.64 0.99
C GLU A 73 10.59 -12.33 -0.32
N ASP A 74 9.89 -11.81 -1.33
CA ASP A 74 10.43 -11.52 -2.66
C ASP A 74 10.68 -10.05 -2.90
N PHE A 75 9.81 -9.18 -2.36
CA PHE A 75 9.86 -7.73 -2.57
C PHE A 75 10.62 -6.98 -1.49
N GLY A 76 10.90 -7.59 -0.34
CA GLY A 76 11.47 -6.88 0.79
C GLY A 76 10.44 -5.95 1.45
N PRO A 77 10.87 -4.82 2.05
CA PRO A 77 9.97 -3.89 2.71
C PRO A 77 8.91 -3.28 1.77
N LEU A 78 7.68 -3.19 2.26
CA LEU A 78 6.58 -2.47 1.62
C LEU A 78 5.66 -1.86 2.67
N PHE A 79 4.75 -0.97 2.26
CA PHE A 79 3.66 -0.54 3.12
C PHE A 79 2.30 -0.62 2.43
N ILE A 80 1.28 -0.87 3.25
CA ILE A 80 -0.12 -0.93 2.83
C ILE A 80 -0.92 0.00 3.73
N GLU A 81 -1.68 0.91 3.12
CA GLU A 81 -2.52 1.90 3.79
C GLU A 81 -3.98 1.63 3.46
N PHE A 82 -4.84 1.47 4.46
CA PHE A 82 -6.30 1.37 4.28
C PHE A 82 -7.02 2.60 4.82
N ALA A 83 -7.94 3.15 4.04
CA ALA A 83 -8.91 4.14 4.51
C ALA A 83 -10.06 3.44 5.26
N SER A 84 -10.43 3.95 6.44
CA SER A 84 -11.58 3.44 7.22
C SER A 84 -12.95 3.97 6.78
N TYR A 85 -12.99 4.69 5.67
CA TYR A 85 -14.21 5.30 5.13
C TYR A 85 -14.48 4.76 3.74
N PHE A 86 -15.75 4.48 3.44
CA PHE A 86 -16.19 3.98 2.15
C PHE A 86 -15.65 4.84 0.98
N PRO A 87 -15.07 4.25 -0.08
CA PRO A 87 -15.14 2.83 -0.46
C PRO A 87 -13.96 1.97 0.04
N TYR A 88 -13.37 2.31 1.19
CA TYR A 88 -12.33 1.52 1.86
C TYR A 88 -11.09 1.26 0.99
N THR A 89 -10.70 2.25 0.18
CA THR A 89 -9.56 2.10 -0.73
C THR A 89 -8.28 1.79 0.02
N ALA A 90 -7.45 0.94 -0.58
CA ALA A 90 -6.10 0.68 -0.13
C ALA A 90 -5.07 1.36 -1.05
N ARG A 91 -3.90 1.71 -0.48
CA ARG A 91 -2.68 1.98 -1.25
C ARG A 91 -1.63 0.95 -0.87
N ILE A 92 -0.99 0.38 -1.87
CA ILE A 92 0.15 -0.53 -1.70
C ILE A 92 1.35 0.17 -2.34
N CYS A 93 2.40 0.37 -1.57
CA CYS A 93 3.62 1.01 -2.04
C CYS A 93 4.77 0.04 -1.93
N ILE A 94 5.43 -0.17 -3.06
CA ILE A 94 6.58 -1.05 -3.25
C ILE A 94 7.75 -0.25 -3.79
N ASP A 95 8.97 -0.71 -3.50
CA ASP A 95 10.20 -0.12 -4.03
C ASP A 95 10.92 -1.14 -4.93
N GLY A 96 11.15 -0.75 -6.18
CA GLY A 96 11.88 -1.58 -7.15
C GLY A 96 13.32 -1.84 -6.74
N HIS A 97 13.98 -0.92 -6.02
CA HIS A 97 15.33 -1.14 -5.51
C HIS A 97 15.35 -2.17 -4.38
N GLU A 98 14.38 -2.13 -3.46
CA GLU A 98 14.27 -3.14 -2.39
C GLU A 98 13.99 -4.52 -2.97
N TYR A 99 13.12 -4.62 -3.98
CA TYR A 99 12.92 -5.85 -4.74
C TYR A 99 14.23 -6.33 -5.37
N ALA A 100 14.97 -5.45 -6.05
CA ALA A 100 16.22 -5.82 -6.71
C ALA A 100 17.31 -6.28 -5.72
N LYS A 101 17.46 -5.58 -4.59
CA LYS A 101 18.36 -5.98 -3.49
C LYS A 101 17.95 -7.34 -2.94
N ARG A 102 16.65 -7.55 -2.70
CA ARG A 102 16.11 -8.80 -2.17
C ARG A 102 16.36 -9.98 -3.09
N GLN A 103 16.04 -9.84 -4.37
CA GLN A 103 16.29 -10.87 -5.38
C GLN A 103 17.79 -11.13 -5.60
N SER A 104 18.63 -10.08 -5.52
CA SER A 104 20.09 -10.23 -5.59
C SER A 104 20.63 -11.03 -4.40
N THR A 105 20.15 -10.77 -3.19
CA THR A 105 20.48 -11.57 -2.00
C THR A 105 20.04 -13.03 -2.16
N LEU A 106 18.82 -13.28 -2.63
CA LEU A 106 18.31 -14.65 -2.87
C LEU A 106 19.11 -15.38 -3.96
N GLY A 107 19.55 -14.65 -4.99
CA GLY A 107 20.39 -15.16 -6.07
C GLY A 107 21.88 -15.26 -5.75
N GLY A 108 22.32 -14.88 -4.54
CA GLY A 108 23.73 -14.90 -4.16
C GLY A 108 24.61 -13.92 -4.95
N ILE A 109 24.04 -12.82 -5.42
CA ILE A 109 24.77 -11.78 -6.15
C ILE A 109 25.34 -10.79 -5.14
N GLU A 110 26.65 -10.57 -5.16
CA GLU A 110 27.29 -9.55 -4.33
C GLU A 110 26.97 -8.14 -4.85
N PHE A 111 26.60 -7.25 -3.94
CA PHE A 111 26.33 -5.84 -4.25
C PHE A 111 26.54 -4.97 -3.00
N GLU A 112 26.79 -3.68 -3.22
CA GLU A 112 26.81 -2.66 -2.16
C GLU A 112 25.51 -1.87 -2.21
N ALA A 113 24.75 -1.86 -1.12
CA ALA A 113 23.45 -1.18 -1.03
C ALA A 113 23.60 0.32 -0.76
N LEU A 114 22.70 1.12 -1.34
CA LEU A 114 22.35 2.46 -0.87
C LEU A 114 20.94 2.42 -0.26
N ASP A 115 20.50 3.49 0.38
CA ASP A 115 19.12 3.60 0.88
C ASP A 115 18.12 3.44 -0.29
N ASN A 116 18.22 4.30 -1.33
CA ASN A 116 17.35 4.29 -2.50
C ASN A 116 18.10 3.83 -3.78
N GLY A 117 18.92 2.79 -3.68
CA GLY A 117 19.66 2.31 -4.85
C GLY A 117 20.69 1.23 -4.55
N ILE A 118 21.53 0.97 -5.54
CA ILE A 118 22.68 0.05 -5.46
C ILE A 118 23.91 0.85 -5.89
N LEU A 119 24.97 0.80 -5.10
CA LEU A 119 26.23 1.51 -5.35
C LEU A 119 27.11 0.75 -6.35
N SER A 120 27.24 -0.57 -6.15
CA SER A 120 28.02 -1.46 -7.00
C SER A 120 27.39 -2.85 -7.01
N CYS A 121 27.60 -3.63 -8.07
CA CYS A 121 27.08 -4.98 -8.21
C CYS A 121 28.07 -5.87 -8.97
N ALA A 122 28.33 -7.08 -8.47
CA ALA A 122 29.23 -8.04 -9.10
C ALA A 122 28.68 -8.55 -10.45
N ASN A 123 27.36 -8.50 -10.66
CA ASN A 123 26.72 -8.88 -11.91
C ASN A 123 25.61 -7.90 -12.33
N PRO A 124 25.98 -6.74 -12.92
CA PRO A 124 25.02 -5.72 -13.36
C PRO A 124 24.03 -6.22 -14.42
N VAL A 125 24.44 -7.16 -15.27
CA VAL A 125 23.56 -7.76 -16.30
C VAL A 125 22.43 -8.54 -15.65
N ARG A 126 22.75 -9.37 -14.64
CA ARG A 126 21.71 -10.12 -13.92
C ARG A 126 20.83 -9.20 -13.08
N LEU A 127 21.38 -8.14 -12.49
CA LEU A 127 20.60 -7.12 -11.79
C LEU A 127 19.56 -6.46 -12.72
N GLN A 128 19.96 -6.11 -13.94
CA GLN A 128 19.04 -5.56 -14.93
C GLN A 128 17.93 -6.55 -15.29
N GLN A 129 18.26 -7.83 -15.50
CA GLN A 129 17.26 -8.87 -15.76
C GLN A 129 16.25 -9.00 -14.62
N ILE A 130 16.71 -8.96 -13.36
CA ILE A 130 15.83 -8.97 -12.19
C ILE A 130 14.83 -7.81 -12.25
N LEU A 131 15.31 -6.61 -12.57
CA LEU A 131 14.44 -5.42 -12.71
C LEU A 131 13.49 -5.55 -13.89
N ASP A 132 13.94 -6.10 -15.03
CA ASP A 132 13.09 -6.34 -16.20
C ASP A 132 12.00 -7.40 -15.92
N GLU A 133 12.26 -8.33 -15.00
CA GLU A 133 11.29 -9.33 -14.52
C GLU A 133 10.22 -8.71 -13.59
N LEU A 134 10.40 -7.49 -13.06
CA LEU A 134 9.41 -6.79 -12.24
C LEU A 134 8.28 -6.25 -13.14
N ASN A 135 7.25 -7.07 -13.31
CA ASN A 135 6.13 -6.80 -14.23
C ASN A 135 4.77 -6.75 -13.50
N GLU A 136 3.71 -6.46 -14.26
CA GLU A 136 2.34 -6.38 -13.76
C GLU A 136 1.91 -7.64 -13.02
N THR A 137 2.23 -8.83 -13.54
CA THR A 137 1.84 -10.11 -12.94
C THR A 137 2.43 -10.28 -11.54
N LYS A 138 3.70 -9.91 -11.33
CA LYS A 138 4.33 -9.97 -10.00
C LYS A 138 3.73 -8.94 -9.04
N ILE A 139 3.47 -7.73 -9.52
CA ILE A 139 2.89 -6.66 -8.70
C ILE A 139 1.46 -7.03 -8.26
N GLU A 140 0.65 -7.55 -9.18
CA GLU A 140 -0.70 -8.04 -8.87
C GLU A 140 -0.65 -9.21 -7.90
N ALA A 141 0.20 -10.22 -8.16
CA ALA A 141 0.35 -11.35 -7.25
C ALA A 141 0.75 -10.94 -5.84
N LEU A 142 1.64 -9.94 -5.69
CA LEU A 142 1.98 -9.36 -4.40
C LEU A 142 0.76 -8.69 -3.74
N ALA A 143 0.03 -7.88 -4.49
CA ALA A 143 -1.15 -7.19 -3.97
C ALA A 143 -2.19 -8.18 -3.46
N TYR A 144 -2.59 -9.17 -4.26
CA TYR A 144 -3.51 -10.23 -3.85
C TYR A 144 -2.98 -11.01 -2.64
N LYS A 145 -1.70 -11.39 -2.64
CA LYS A 145 -1.04 -12.10 -1.53
C LYS A 145 -1.21 -11.35 -0.21
N TRP A 146 -1.09 -10.03 -0.21
CA TRP A 146 -1.24 -9.22 1.00
C TRP A 146 -2.68 -8.89 1.34
N LEU A 147 -3.55 -8.64 0.36
CA LEU A 147 -4.97 -8.42 0.60
C LEU A 147 -5.63 -9.64 1.24
N ASP A 148 -5.27 -10.87 0.83
CA ASP A 148 -5.74 -12.12 1.45
C ASP A 148 -5.31 -12.29 2.92
N ARG A 149 -4.28 -11.57 3.38
CA ARG A 149 -3.73 -11.67 4.74
C ARG A 149 -4.19 -10.55 5.67
N LEU A 150 -4.65 -9.45 5.10
CA LEU A 150 -5.06 -8.27 5.84
C LEU A 150 -6.57 -8.26 6.03
N PRO A 151 -7.09 -7.45 6.98
CA PRO A 151 -8.53 -7.37 7.18
C PRO A 151 -9.24 -6.92 5.89
N ASP A 152 -10.19 -7.72 5.42
CA ASP A 152 -11.10 -7.36 4.33
C ASP A 152 -12.33 -6.64 4.93
N PRO A 153 -12.68 -5.43 4.47
CA PRO A 153 -13.89 -4.75 4.90
C PRO A 153 -15.18 -5.38 4.36
N PHE A 154 -15.10 -6.25 3.35
CA PHE A 154 -16.23 -6.90 2.71
C PHE A 154 -16.34 -8.36 3.16
N ASP A 155 -17.57 -8.86 3.21
CA ASP A 155 -17.82 -10.27 3.47
C ASP A 155 -17.99 -11.07 2.16
N ARG A 156 -18.21 -12.38 2.29
CA ARG A 156 -18.38 -13.26 1.13
C ARG A 156 -19.57 -12.85 0.25
N GLU A 157 -20.68 -12.39 0.84
CA GLU A 157 -21.88 -12.00 0.09
C GLU A 157 -21.60 -10.72 -0.71
N ASP A 158 -20.84 -9.78 -0.14
CA ASP A 158 -20.38 -8.59 -0.84
C ASP A 158 -19.50 -8.94 -2.06
N HIS A 159 -18.55 -9.87 -1.90
CA HIS A 159 -17.70 -10.32 -3.01
C HIS A 159 -18.50 -11.02 -4.12
N GLU A 160 -19.48 -11.85 -3.75
CA GLU A 160 -20.41 -12.51 -4.68
C GLU A 160 -21.29 -11.47 -5.43
N ALA A 161 -21.63 -10.36 -4.78
CA ALA A 161 -22.33 -9.22 -5.40
C ALA A 161 -21.41 -8.35 -6.28
N GLY A 162 -20.11 -8.62 -6.32
CA GLY A 162 -19.15 -7.95 -7.19
C GLY A 162 -18.35 -6.83 -6.51
N TYR A 163 -18.44 -6.65 -5.20
CA TYR A 163 -17.63 -5.69 -4.43
C TYR A 163 -16.19 -6.19 -4.26
N ASN A 164 -15.48 -6.32 -5.37
CA ASN A 164 -14.10 -6.78 -5.43
C ASN A 164 -13.15 -5.61 -5.68
N HIS A 165 -11.92 -5.74 -5.18
CA HIS A 165 -10.90 -4.74 -5.44
C HIS A 165 -10.45 -4.76 -6.90
N ARG A 166 -10.11 -3.59 -7.42
CA ARG A 166 -9.45 -3.42 -8.72
C ARG A 166 -8.16 -2.66 -8.49
N ILE A 167 -7.07 -3.18 -9.05
CA ILE A 167 -5.75 -2.59 -8.90
C ILE A 167 -5.56 -1.53 -9.98
N SER A 168 -4.93 -0.42 -9.61
CA SER A 168 -4.49 0.61 -10.54
C SER A 168 -3.21 1.27 -10.02
N ILE A 169 -2.44 1.85 -10.94
CA ILE A 169 -1.24 2.61 -10.59
C ILE A 169 -1.66 4.05 -10.26
N LEU A 170 -1.59 4.42 -8.99
CA LEU A 170 -1.82 5.80 -8.55
C LEU A 170 -0.63 6.71 -8.89
N GLN A 171 0.59 6.20 -8.68
CA GLN A 171 1.84 6.90 -8.94
C GLN A 171 2.92 5.86 -9.24
N ALA A 172 3.84 6.20 -10.15
CA ALA A 172 5.04 5.43 -10.42
C ALA A 172 6.22 6.39 -10.56
N GLU A 173 7.34 6.05 -9.92
CA GLU A 173 8.60 6.79 -10.00
C GLU A 173 9.67 5.88 -10.59
N PHE A 174 10.46 6.42 -11.50
CA PHE A 174 11.51 5.67 -12.20
C PHE A 174 12.86 6.33 -11.95
N SER A 175 13.85 5.50 -11.64
CA SER A 175 15.24 5.90 -11.46
C SER A 175 16.12 5.20 -12.50
N ARG A 176 17.32 5.74 -12.72
CA ARG A 176 18.36 5.06 -13.48
C ARG A 176 19.60 4.95 -12.61
N THR A 177 19.82 3.77 -12.05
CA THR A 177 21.07 3.43 -11.38
C THR A 177 22.08 2.94 -12.42
N ARG A 178 23.33 3.40 -12.33
CA ARG A 178 24.45 2.91 -13.15
C ARG A 178 25.47 2.27 -12.21
N VAL A 179 25.63 0.96 -12.32
CA VAL A 179 26.56 0.13 -11.53
C VAL A 179 27.40 -0.75 -12.44
#